data_AF-A0A357Y317-F1
#
_entry.id   AF-A0A357Y317-F1
#
_cell.length_a   1.000
_cell.length_b   1.000
_cell.length_c   1.000
_cell.angle_alpha   90.00
_cell.angle_beta   90.00
_cell.angle_gamma   90.00
#
_symmetry.space_group_name_H-M   'P 1'
#
loop_
_entity.id
_entity.type
_entity.pdbx_description
1 polymer ?
#
loop_
_entity_poly.entity_id
_entity_poly.type
_entity_poly.pdbx_seq_one_letter_code
_entity_poly.pdbx_strand_id
1 'polypeptide(L)'
;MEMRKLIKKPLTPRASKLTADNLQKLAPDDDEHKAAILNQSVQNCWQGVFPLHDDWSKKRASPKPRGQQSVQDMTDETMEILRRQGLV
;
A
#
# COMPACT_ATOMS: atom_id res chain seq x y z
N MET A 1 12.10 28.63 -6.52
CA MET A 1 10.61 28.47 -6.63
C MET A 1 10.13 28.86 -8.03
N GLU A 2 10.58 28.18 -9.09
CA GLU A 2 10.34 28.67 -10.46
C GLU A 2 9.25 27.88 -11.22
N MET A 3 9.00 26.62 -10.85
CA MET A 3 7.97 25.81 -11.52
C MET A 3 6.53 26.23 -11.19
N ARG A 4 6.25 26.82 -10.01
CA ARG A 4 4.89 27.33 -9.70
C ARG A 4 4.50 28.56 -10.54
N LYS A 5 5.47 29.35 -11.02
CA LYS A 5 5.20 30.55 -11.85
C LYS A 5 4.77 30.17 -13.27
N LEU A 6 5.30 29.07 -13.82
CA LEU A 6 5.05 28.62 -15.19
C LEU A 6 3.64 28.02 -15.40
N ILE A 7 3.04 27.43 -14.37
CA ILE A 7 1.78 26.65 -14.50
C ILE A 7 0.52 27.48 -14.18
N LYS A 8 0.65 28.78 -13.85
CA LYS A 8 -0.49 29.68 -13.49
C LYS A 8 -1.43 29.09 -12.41
N LYS A 9 -0.95 28.18 -11.57
CA LYS A 9 -1.71 27.61 -10.45
C LYS A 9 -1.02 28.02 -9.15
N PRO A 10 -1.19 29.30 -8.71
CA PRO A 10 -0.70 29.71 -7.40
C PRO A 10 -1.29 28.76 -6.35
N LEU A 11 -0.48 28.43 -5.34
CA LEU A 11 -0.99 27.68 -4.20
C LEU A 11 -2.04 28.57 -3.53
N THR A 12 -3.31 28.21 -3.69
CA THR A 12 -4.39 28.97 -3.08
C THR A 12 -4.44 28.67 -1.59
N PRO A 13 -4.94 29.59 -0.74
CA PRO A 13 -5.13 29.31 0.69
C PRO A 13 -5.98 28.05 0.93
N ARG A 14 -6.97 27.81 0.06
CA ARG A 14 -7.77 26.58 0.05
C ARG A 14 -6.92 25.33 -0.21
N ALA A 15 -6.00 25.38 -1.17
CA ALA A 15 -5.11 24.27 -1.48
C ALA A 15 -4.18 23.97 -0.29
N SER A 16 -3.61 25.00 0.35
CA SER A 16 -2.80 24.83 1.56
C SER A 16 -3.58 24.13 2.68
N LYS A 17 -4.83 24.55 2.91
CA LYS A 17 -5.71 23.91 3.91
C LYS A 17 -5.98 22.45 3.55
N LEU A 18 -6.32 22.17 2.28
CA LEU A 18 -6.56 20.81 1.82
C LEU A 18 -5.33 19.90 1.98
N THR A 19 -4.14 20.42 1.70
CA THR A 19 -2.88 19.71 1.92
C THR A 19 -2.68 19.39 3.40
N ALA A 20 -2.91 20.35 4.30
CA ALA A 20 -2.79 20.14 5.74
C ALA A 20 -3.79 19.09 6.26
N ASP A 21 -5.07 19.18 5.85
CA ASP A 21 -6.11 18.20 6.17
C ASP A 21 -5.73 16.78 5.72
N ASN A 22 -5.18 16.65 4.50
CA ASN A 22 -4.77 15.35 3.97
C ASN A 22 -3.52 14.80 4.68
N LEU A 23 -2.54 15.64 5.02
CA LEU A 23 -1.39 15.23 5.83
C LEU A 23 -1.84 14.72 7.20
N GLN A 24 -2.79 15.39 7.83
CA GLN A 24 -3.32 14.97 9.13
C GLN A 24 -4.10 13.65 9.07
N LYS A 25 -4.76 13.35 7.94
CA LYS A 25 -5.41 12.05 7.71
C LYS A 25 -4.42 10.91 7.46
N LEU A 26 -3.30 11.20 6.81
CA LEU A 26 -2.30 10.20 6.44
C LEU A 26 -1.34 9.88 7.59
N ALA A 27 -0.97 10.88 8.38
CA ALA A 27 -0.06 10.77 9.52
C ALA A 27 -0.57 11.64 10.68
N PRO A 28 -1.50 11.15 11.51
CA PRO A 28 -1.92 11.85 12.73
C PRO A 28 -0.75 11.88 13.73
N ASP A 29 -0.52 13.03 14.36
CA ASP A 29 0.53 13.26 15.39
C ASP A 29 1.98 12.92 15.03
N ASP A 30 2.29 12.59 13.77
CA ASP A 30 3.64 12.26 13.34
C ASP A 30 4.16 13.25 12.30
N ASP A 31 4.91 14.26 12.77
CA ASP A 31 5.41 15.34 11.92
C ASP A 31 6.54 14.89 10.98
N GLU A 32 7.34 13.89 11.38
CA GLU A 32 8.38 13.30 10.50
C GLU A 32 7.74 12.57 9.32
N HIS A 33 6.69 11.77 9.56
CA HIS A 33 5.94 11.10 8.49
C HIS A 33 5.24 12.11 7.58
N LYS A 34 4.64 13.19 8.11
CA LYS A 34 4.06 14.26 7.28
C LYS A 34 5.11 14.92 6.38
N ALA A 35 6.30 15.20 6.90
CA ALA A 35 7.40 15.79 6.14
C ALA A 35 7.87 14.86 5.01
N ALA A 36 8.00 13.55 5.29
CA ALA A 36 8.38 12.56 4.29
C ALA A 36 7.33 12.46 3.15
N ILE A 37 6.04 12.42 3.49
CA ILE A 37 4.93 12.41 2.53
C ILE A 37 4.96 13.64 1.62
N LEU A 38 5.13 14.82 2.24
CA LEU A 38 5.18 16.08 1.49
C LEU A 38 6.38 16.12 0.55
N ASN A 39 7.55 15.68 1.02
CA ASN A 39 8.77 15.65 0.21
C ASN A 39 8.63 14.72 -1.00
N GLN A 40 8.12 13.49 -0.81
CA GLN A 40 7.83 12.55 -1.91
C GLN A 40 6.88 13.18 -2.94
N SER A 41 5.82 13.84 -2.47
CA SER A 41 4.82 14.45 -3.34
C SER A 41 5.40 15.60 -4.16
N VAL A 42 6.30 16.39 -3.58
CA VAL A 42 7.02 17.47 -4.28
C VAL A 42 8.01 16.91 -5.30
N GLN A 43 8.78 15.87 -4.95
CA GLN A 43 9.72 15.22 -5.87
C GLN A 43 9.02 14.65 -7.10
N ASN A 44 7.83 14.06 -6.91
CA ASN A 44 7.01 13.52 -8.00
C ASN A 44 6.16 14.59 -8.71
N CYS A 45 6.32 15.88 -8.37
CA CYS A 45 5.53 16.97 -8.92
C CYS A 45 4.01 16.79 -8.79
N TRP A 46 3.55 16.13 -7.73
CA TRP A 46 2.12 15.94 -7.46
C TRP A 46 1.49 17.20 -6.87
N GLN A 47 0.24 17.46 -7.28
CA GLN A 47 -0.52 18.61 -6.75
C GLN A 47 -1.11 18.36 -5.36
N GLY A 48 -1.22 17.10 -4.95
CA GLY A 48 -1.70 16.66 -3.64
C GLY A 48 -0.65 15.86 -2.88
N VAL A 49 -1.01 15.40 -1.69
CA VAL A 49 -0.18 14.52 -0.85
C VAL A 49 -0.74 13.10 -0.85
N PHE A 50 0.13 12.11 -0.88
CA PHE A 50 -0.22 10.69 -0.99
C PHE A 50 0.59 9.84 0.00
N PRO A 51 0.10 8.67 0.42
CA PRO A 51 0.84 7.78 1.33
C PRO A 51 2.24 7.44 0.81
N LEU A 52 3.18 7.14 1.72
CA LEU A 52 4.50 6.68 1.33
C LEU A 52 4.42 5.32 0.63
N HIS A 53 5.37 5.06 -0.26
CA HIS A 53 5.43 3.78 -0.97
C HIS A 53 5.58 2.58 -0.01
N ASP A 54 6.25 2.76 1.13
CA ASP A 54 6.32 1.73 2.18
C ASP A 54 4.98 1.45 2.85
N ASP A 55 4.07 2.42 2.93
CA ASP A 55 2.72 2.16 3.44
C ASP A 55 1.87 1.36 2.45
N TRP A 56 2.15 1.51 1.15
CA TRP A 56 1.50 0.71 0.11
C TRP A 56 1.92 -0.77 0.14
N SER A 57 3.17 -1.06 0.52
CA SER A 57 3.62 -2.45 0.70
C SER A 57 2.97 -3.09 1.94
N LYS A 58 2.87 -2.35 3.06
CA LYS A 58 2.20 -2.81 4.30
C LYS A 58 0.71 -3.11 4.10
N LYS A 59 -0.01 -2.30 3.33
CA LYS A 59 -1.45 -2.53 3.03
C LYS A 59 -1.70 -3.72 2.11
N ARG A 60 -0.71 -4.13 1.32
CA ARG A 60 -0.78 -5.31 0.43
C ARG A 60 -0.18 -6.56 1.02
N ALA A 61 0.18 -6.56 2.32
CA ALA A 61 0.42 -7.79 3.06
C ALA A 61 -0.83 -8.66 2.89
N SER A 62 -0.73 -9.61 1.97
CA SER A 62 -1.86 -10.35 1.46
C SER A 62 -2.49 -11.14 2.60
N PRO A 63 -3.82 -11.37 2.60
CA PRO A 63 -4.38 -12.36 3.50
C PRO A 63 -3.57 -13.65 3.31
N LYS A 64 -3.05 -14.22 4.40
CA LYS A 64 -2.42 -15.56 4.36
C LYS A 64 -3.31 -16.45 3.50
N PRO A 65 -2.77 -17.18 2.50
CA PRO A 65 -3.60 -18.04 1.66
C PRO A 65 -4.42 -18.95 2.57
N ARG A 66 -5.75 -18.82 2.45
CA ARG A 66 -6.72 -19.58 3.23
C ARG A 66 -6.60 -21.04 2.77
N GLY A 67 -5.95 -21.86 3.59
CA GLY A 67 -5.84 -23.30 3.37
C GLY A 67 -4.81 -23.68 2.31
N GLN A 68 -3.53 -23.70 2.67
CA GLN A 68 -2.63 -24.69 2.07
C GLN A 68 -2.92 -26.01 2.80
N GLN A 69 -3.90 -26.78 2.32
CA GLN A 69 -3.85 -28.23 2.55
C GLN A 69 -2.61 -28.70 1.79
N SER A 70 -1.66 -29.31 2.51
CA SER A 70 -0.37 -29.63 1.91
C SER A 70 -0.61 -30.61 0.76
N VAL A 71 0.11 -30.41 -0.34
CA VAL A 71 0.14 -31.40 -1.43
C VAL A 71 0.52 -32.78 -0.90
N GLN A 72 1.26 -32.85 0.21
CA GLN A 72 1.57 -34.10 0.91
C GLN A 72 0.32 -34.78 1.49
N ASP A 73 -0.59 -34.04 2.11
CA ASP A 73 -1.82 -34.62 2.72
C ASP A 73 -2.72 -35.23 1.63
N MET A 74 -2.80 -34.58 0.47
CA MET A 74 -3.56 -35.09 -0.68
C MET A 74 -2.90 -36.33 -1.30
N THR A 75 -1.55 -36.40 -1.31
CA THR A 75 -0.87 -37.60 -1.79
C THR A 75 -1.05 -38.79 -0.85
N ASP A 76 -1.11 -38.58 0.47
CA ASP A 76 -1.31 -39.66 1.42
C ASP A 76 -2.74 -40.23 1.30
N GLU A 77 -3.75 -39.34 1.22
CA GLU A 77 -5.15 -39.72 1.06
C GLU A 77 -5.41 -40.45 -0.28
N THR A 78 -4.81 -39.98 -1.38
CA THR A 78 -4.94 -40.66 -2.69
C THR A 78 -4.26 -42.02 -2.71
N MET A 79 -3.09 -42.16 -2.08
CA MET A 79 -2.38 -43.44 -1.94
C MET A 79 -3.12 -44.42 -1.01
N GLU A 80 -3.82 -43.94 0.01
CA GLU A 80 -4.68 -44.74 0.88
C GLU A 80 -5.93 -45.25 0.14
N ILE A 81 -6.57 -44.40 -0.67
CA ILE A 81 -7.73 -44.78 -1.49
C ILE A 81 -7.36 -45.86 -2.50
N LEU A 82 -6.19 -45.75 -3.15
CA LEU A 82 -5.71 -46.74 -4.12
C LEU A 82 -5.40 -48.08 -3.45
N ARG A 83 -4.81 -48.07 -2.24
CA ARG A 83 -4.60 -49.29 -1.43
C ARG A 83 -5.92 -49.94 -1.01
N ARG A 84 -6.93 -49.15 -0.63
CA ARG A 84 -8.26 -49.66 -0.26
C ARG A 84 -8.98 -50.32 -1.44
N GLN A 85 -8.72 -49.87 -2.66
CA GLN A 85 -9.29 -50.44 -3.88
C GLN A 85 -8.43 -51.57 -4.49
N GLY A 86 -7.28 -51.90 -3.88
CA GLY A 86 -6.39 -52.97 -4.33
C GLY A 86 -5.68 -52.67 -5.66
N LEU A 87 -5.51 -51.39 -6.00
CA LEU A 87 -4.89 -50.94 -7.25
C LEU A 87 -3.37 -50.70 -7.13
N VAL A 88 -2.81 -50.90 -5.93
CA VAL A 88 -1.38 -50.88 -5.57
C VAL A 88 -1.11 -51.83 -4.41
#